data_AF-A0A1M6SRQ0-F1
#
_entry.id   AF-A0A1M6SRQ0-F1
#
_cell.length_a   1.000
_cell.length_b   1.000
_cell.length_c   1.000
_cell.angle_alpha   90.00
_cell.angle_beta   90.00
_cell.angle_gamma   90.00
#
_symmetry.space_group_name_H-M   'P 1'
#
loop_
_entity.id
_entity.type
_entity.pdbx_description
1 polymer ?
#
loop_
_entity_poly.entity_id
_entity_poly.type
_entity_poly.pdbx_seq_one_letter_code
_entity_poly.pdbx_strand_id
1 'polypeptide(L)'
;MHMRKLLYIYIVLLLCGCHDSYFELGDSYIYESGRINKLMDKGTITILVPDQVLNYEFDDNYVIAYQKPDSAYYREYYINAFKENSDSTIRSQKMTDSLETLLKKMLSVPDCYWIIRKQDAKVFGPMSESDFNRMCKKLNVLIKMDKKYESRFLRTK
;
A
#
# COMPACT_ATOMS: atom_id res chain seq x y z
N MET A 1 -0.25 -41.22 32.17
CA MET A 1 -0.74 -39.83 32.36
C MET A 1 0.21 -38.80 31.69
N HIS A 2 0.50 -38.93 30.39
CA HIS A 2 1.48 -38.09 29.67
C HIS A 2 0.95 -37.41 28.40
N MET A 3 -0.30 -37.68 27.99
CA MET A 3 -0.92 -37.00 26.84
C MET A 3 -1.49 -35.62 27.15
N ARG A 4 -1.62 -35.23 28.44
CA ARG A 4 -2.10 -33.90 28.82
C ARG A 4 -1.04 -32.79 28.68
N LYS A 5 0.25 -33.13 28.74
CA LYS A 5 1.35 -32.14 28.62
C LYS A 5 1.72 -31.80 27.17
N LEU A 6 1.46 -32.72 26.23
CA LEU A 6 1.64 -32.47 24.79
C LEU A 6 0.59 -31.49 24.25
N LEU A 7 -0.61 -31.45 24.84
CA LEU A 7 -1.67 -30.53 24.43
C LEU A 7 -1.32 -29.06 24.74
N TYR A 8 -0.61 -28.79 25.85
CA TYR A 8 -0.19 -27.44 26.21
C TYR A 8 0.90 -26.89 25.29
N ILE A 9 1.79 -27.74 24.77
CA ILE A 9 2.84 -27.32 23.82
C ILE A 9 2.23 -26.87 22.49
N TYR A 10 1.13 -27.51 22.05
CA TYR A 10 0.43 -27.12 20.83
C TYR A 10 -0.34 -25.79 20.98
N ILE A 11 -0.86 -25.50 22.19
CA ILE A 11 -1.56 -24.24 22.49
C ILE A 11 -0.59 -23.06 22.63
N VAL A 12 0.64 -23.29 23.09
CA VAL A 12 1.67 -22.24 23.20
C VAL A 12 2.26 -21.87 21.83
N LEU A 13 2.31 -22.80 20.87
CA LEU A 13 2.72 -22.50 19.48
C LEU A 13 1.68 -21.68 18.70
N LEU A 14 0.40 -21.71 19.10
CA LEU A 14 -0.66 -20.87 18.52
C LEU A 14 -0.65 -19.41 19.00
N LEU A 15 0.22 -19.06 19.95
CA LEU A 15 0.31 -17.72 20.55
C LEU A 15 1.57 -16.93 20.15
N CYS A 16 2.39 -17.46 19.24
CA CYS A 16 3.51 -16.73 18.67
C CYS A 16 3.06 -15.91 17.44
N GLY A 17 2.88 -14.60 17.63
CA GLY A 17 3.02 -13.59 16.58
C GLY A 17 1.73 -12.95 16.07
N CYS A 18 1.13 -12.04 16.83
CA CYS A 18 0.24 -11.03 16.26
C CYS A 18 1.02 -10.09 15.32
N HIS A 19 0.52 -9.97 14.10
CA HIS A 19 0.69 -8.89 13.11
C HIS A 19 2.08 -8.65 12.50
N ASP A 20 2.52 -9.56 11.64
CA ASP A 20 3.47 -9.20 10.59
C ASP A 20 2.68 -8.71 9.37
N SER A 21 2.68 -7.40 9.15
CA SER A 21 2.02 -6.74 8.00
C SER A 21 2.91 -6.75 6.75
N TYR A 22 3.96 -7.56 6.76
CA TYR A 22 4.87 -7.77 5.65
C TYR A 22 4.37 -8.90 4.74
N PHE A 23 4.32 -8.66 3.44
CA PHE A 23 3.97 -9.66 2.46
C PHE A 23 4.75 -9.42 1.16
N GLU A 24 5.43 -10.44 0.65
CA GLU A 24 6.17 -10.33 -0.61
C GLU A 24 5.23 -10.40 -1.81
N LEU A 25 5.40 -9.45 -2.72
CA LEU A 25 4.61 -9.34 -3.94
C LEU A 25 5.43 -9.79 -5.16
N GLY A 26 6.64 -10.35 -4.97
CA GLY A 26 7.59 -10.73 -6.02
C GLY A 26 8.42 -9.55 -6.58
N ASP A 27 9.55 -9.84 -7.23
CA ASP A 27 10.45 -8.84 -7.84
C ASP A 27 10.87 -7.68 -6.91
N SER A 28 11.12 -8.00 -5.63
CA SER A 28 11.46 -7.04 -4.58
C SER A 28 10.33 -6.04 -4.23
N TYR A 29 9.10 -6.30 -4.68
CA TYR A 29 7.92 -5.56 -4.24
C TYR A 29 7.38 -6.18 -2.95
N ILE A 30 6.96 -5.33 -2.02
CA ILE A 30 6.45 -5.75 -0.72
C ILE A 30 5.22 -4.93 -0.35
N TYR A 31 4.26 -5.57 0.31
CA TYR A 31 3.28 -4.90 1.14
C TYR A 31 3.83 -4.85 2.56
N GLU A 32 3.84 -3.67 3.18
CA GLU A 32 4.31 -3.49 4.56
C GLU A 32 3.53 -2.36 5.22
N SER A 33 2.92 -2.64 6.37
CA SER A 33 2.24 -1.62 7.20
C SER A 33 1.27 -0.73 6.40
N GLY A 34 0.42 -1.33 5.56
CA GLY A 34 -0.56 -0.59 4.76
C GLY A 34 0.03 0.14 3.54
N ARG A 35 1.26 -0.14 3.15
CA ARG A 35 1.96 0.49 2.00
C ARG A 35 2.33 -0.55 0.97
N ILE A 36 2.51 -0.12 -0.28
CA ILE A 36 3.21 -0.91 -1.29
C ILE A 36 4.56 -0.26 -1.57
N ASN A 37 5.62 -1.02 -1.38
CA ASN A 37 7.00 -0.56 -1.50
C ASN A 37 7.78 -1.41 -2.51
N LYS A 38 8.92 -0.87 -2.98
CA LYS A 38 9.96 -1.63 -3.69
C LYS A 38 11.28 -1.55 -2.94
N LEU A 39 11.88 -2.69 -2.66
CA LEU A 39 13.23 -2.82 -2.13
C LEU A 39 14.24 -2.66 -3.28
N MET A 40 15.24 -1.81 -3.07
CA MET A 40 16.31 -1.53 -4.01
C MET A 40 17.59 -2.28 -3.60
N ASP A 41 18.53 -2.48 -4.54
CA ASP A 41 19.75 -3.30 -4.39
C ASP A 41 20.63 -3.01 -3.16
N LYS A 42 20.48 -1.85 -2.52
CA LYS A 42 21.24 -1.43 -1.31
C LYS A 42 20.42 -1.46 -0.03
N GLY A 43 19.29 -2.16 -0.02
CA GLY A 43 18.36 -2.18 1.12
C GLY A 43 17.54 -0.90 1.29
N THR A 44 17.63 0.05 0.35
CA THR A 44 16.81 1.26 0.35
C THR A 44 15.39 0.91 -0.09
N ILE A 45 14.38 1.49 0.55
CA ILE A 45 12.98 1.28 0.23
C ILE A 45 12.43 2.49 -0.51
N THR A 46 11.73 2.25 -1.62
CA THR A 46 10.92 3.28 -2.31
C THR A 46 9.45 3.01 -2.06
N ILE A 47 8.75 4.00 -1.50
CA ILE A 47 7.29 3.94 -1.33
C ILE A 47 6.64 4.20 -2.69
N LEU A 48 5.80 3.25 -3.14
CA LEU A 48 5.09 3.34 -4.43
C LEU A 48 3.61 3.66 -4.25
N VAL A 49 2.99 3.09 -3.21
CA VAL A 49 1.66 3.46 -2.74
C VAL A 49 1.76 3.77 -1.25
N PRO A 50 1.40 4.99 -0.81
CA PRO A 50 1.46 5.38 0.59
C PRO A 50 0.43 4.64 1.46
N ASP A 51 0.46 4.88 2.76
CA ASP A 51 -0.25 4.14 3.83
C ASP A 51 -1.77 4.00 3.64
N GLN A 52 -2.47 3.13 4.36
CA GLN A 52 -3.92 2.88 4.19
C GLN A 52 -4.30 2.14 2.88
N VAL A 53 -3.40 1.31 2.33
CA VAL A 53 -3.78 0.31 1.32
C VAL A 53 -4.69 -0.72 1.97
N LEU A 54 -5.90 -0.79 1.44
CA LEU A 54 -7.04 -1.53 1.99
C LEU A 54 -7.29 -2.85 1.27
N ASN A 55 -6.92 -2.93 -0.01
CA ASN A 55 -7.01 -4.12 -0.83
C ASN A 55 -5.90 -4.08 -1.88
N TYR A 56 -5.34 -5.24 -2.23
CA TYR A 56 -4.35 -5.35 -3.30
C TYR A 56 -4.36 -6.76 -3.89
N GLU A 57 -3.86 -6.88 -5.11
CA GLU A 57 -3.61 -8.16 -5.77
C GLU A 57 -2.40 -8.00 -6.69
N PHE A 58 -1.73 -9.09 -7.03
CA PHE A 58 -0.55 -9.03 -7.90
C PHE A 58 -0.38 -10.29 -8.77
N ASP A 59 0.33 -10.13 -9.88
CA ASP A 59 0.86 -11.20 -10.73
C ASP A 59 2.32 -10.89 -11.07
N ASP A 60 2.93 -11.67 -11.96
CA ASP A 60 4.33 -11.48 -12.36
C ASP A 60 4.63 -10.11 -12.99
N ASN A 61 3.61 -9.41 -13.50
CA ASN A 61 3.79 -8.15 -14.24
C ASN A 61 3.31 -6.92 -13.47
N TYR A 62 2.31 -7.08 -12.61
CA TYR A 62 1.58 -5.98 -12.00
C TYR A 62 1.30 -6.19 -10.51
N VAL A 63 1.19 -5.07 -9.81
CA VAL A 63 0.48 -4.96 -8.52
C VAL A 63 -0.67 -3.98 -8.73
N ILE A 64 -1.87 -4.33 -8.29
CA ILE A 64 -3.00 -3.40 -8.20
C ILE A 64 -3.33 -3.15 -6.74
N ALA A 65 -3.70 -1.92 -6.39
CA ALA A 65 -4.05 -1.56 -5.01
C ALA A 65 -5.22 -0.58 -4.95
N TYR A 66 -6.00 -0.69 -3.87
CA TYR A 66 -7.08 0.20 -3.50
C TYR A 66 -6.81 0.81 -2.12
N GLN A 67 -7.17 2.07 -1.98
CA GLN A 67 -6.94 2.89 -0.80
C GLN A 67 -8.06 3.90 -0.66
N LYS A 68 -8.39 4.22 0.59
CA LYS A 68 -9.31 5.30 0.95
C LYS A 68 -8.60 6.30 1.85
N PRO A 69 -8.00 7.36 1.28
CA PRO A 69 -7.14 8.24 2.04
C PRO A 69 -7.95 9.09 3.04
N ASP A 70 -7.56 9.06 4.29
CA ASP A 70 -8.08 9.98 5.31
C ASP A 70 -7.28 11.29 5.31
N SER A 71 -7.96 12.38 4.95
CA SER A 71 -7.38 13.72 4.92
C SER A 71 -6.75 14.16 6.24
N ALA A 72 -7.30 13.75 7.39
CA ALA A 72 -6.78 14.13 8.71
C ALA A 72 -5.45 13.42 8.97
N TYR A 73 -5.44 12.09 8.81
CA TYR A 73 -4.24 11.26 8.94
C TYR A 73 -3.10 11.75 8.04
N TYR A 74 -3.37 11.99 6.76
CA TYR A 74 -2.31 12.41 5.83
C TYR A 74 -1.79 13.82 6.09
N ARG A 75 -2.65 14.76 6.51
CA ARG A 75 -2.19 16.11 6.84
C ARG A 75 -1.31 16.10 8.08
N GLU A 76 -1.75 15.38 9.12
CA GLU A 76 -1.05 15.34 10.41
C GLU A 76 0.25 14.53 10.33
N TYR A 77 0.20 13.32 9.77
CA TYR A 77 1.32 12.40 9.82
C TYR A 77 2.32 12.56 8.67
N TYR A 78 1.85 12.86 7.45
CA TYR A 78 2.74 12.98 6.29
C TYR A 78 3.21 14.43 6.09
N ILE A 79 2.32 15.41 6.02
CA ILE A 79 2.75 16.79 5.70
C ILE A 79 3.56 17.40 6.84
N ASN A 80 3.08 17.32 8.08
CA ASN A 80 3.77 17.98 9.20
C ASN A 80 5.09 17.30 9.50
N ALA A 81 5.13 15.96 9.55
CA ALA A 81 6.39 15.25 9.78
C ALA A 81 7.42 15.53 8.67
N PHE A 82 7.02 15.60 7.40
CA PHE A 82 7.96 15.99 6.34
C PHE A 82 8.41 17.44 6.45
N LYS A 83 7.51 18.38 6.79
CA LYS A 83 7.86 19.80 6.96
C LYS A 83 8.78 20.05 8.15
N GLU A 84 8.60 19.32 9.24
CA GLU A 84 9.45 19.41 10.44
C GLU A 84 10.85 18.84 10.19
N ASN A 85 10.96 17.82 9.34
CA ASN A 85 12.23 17.15 9.04
C ASN A 85 12.90 17.67 7.75
N SER A 86 12.22 18.49 6.95
CA SER A 86 12.78 19.07 5.73
C SER A 86 13.69 20.25 6.06
N ASP A 87 14.96 20.16 5.68
CA ASP A 87 15.84 21.34 5.63
C ASP A 87 15.46 22.28 4.47
N SER A 88 16.05 23.49 4.45
CA SER A 88 15.80 24.48 3.40
C SER A 88 16.48 24.17 2.06
N THR A 89 16.96 22.93 1.84
CA THR A 89 17.61 22.57 0.58
C THR A 89 16.60 22.41 -0.55
N ILE A 90 17.04 22.70 -1.78
CA ILE A 90 16.22 22.57 -3.00
C ILE A 90 15.66 21.15 -3.17
N ARG A 91 16.39 20.13 -2.73
CA ARG A 91 15.97 18.73 -2.80
C ARG A 91 14.80 18.45 -1.87
N SER A 92 14.88 18.93 -0.63
CA SER A 92 13.82 18.79 0.37
C SER A 92 12.55 19.52 -0.07
N GLN A 93 12.69 20.75 -0.59
CA GLN A 93 11.55 21.51 -1.13
C GLN A 93 10.84 20.77 -2.28
N LYS A 94 11.60 20.27 -3.26
CA LYS A 94 11.04 19.53 -4.42
C LYS A 94 10.32 18.25 -3.99
N MET A 95 10.81 17.57 -2.96
CA MET A 95 10.17 16.39 -2.39
C MET A 95 8.84 16.75 -1.73
N THR A 96 8.82 17.83 -0.94
CA THR A 96 7.60 18.37 -0.32
C THR A 96 6.55 18.75 -1.37
N ASP A 97 6.92 19.46 -2.43
CA ASP A 97 5.99 19.86 -3.49
C ASP A 97 5.40 18.64 -4.22
N SER A 98 6.23 17.61 -4.43
CA SER A 98 5.80 16.34 -5.05
C SER A 98 4.81 15.59 -4.17
N LEU A 99 5.06 15.55 -2.85
CA LEU A 99 4.18 14.91 -1.87
C LEU A 99 2.86 15.67 -1.72
N GLU A 100 2.89 17.00 -1.64
CA GLU A 100 1.68 17.83 -1.59
C GLU A 100 0.83 17.65 -2.87
N THR A 101 1.48 17.57 -4.04
CA THR A 101 0.79 17.32 -5.30
C THR A 101 0.13 15.94 -5.31
N LEU A 102 0.85 14.91 -4.86
CA LEU A 102 0.31 13.55 -4.74
C LEU A 102 -0.90 13.53 -3.81
N LEU A 103 -0.77 14.14 -2.63
CA LEU A 103 -1.84 14.15 -1.64
C LEU A 103 -3.07 14.91 -2.14
N LYS A 104 -2.89 16.07 -2.79
CA LYS A 104 -4.01 16.80 -3.40
C LYS A 104 -4.78 15.93 -4.40
N LYS A 105 -4.08 15.13 -5.21
CA LYS A 105 -4.73 14.18 -6.12
C LYS A 105 -5.44 13.07 -5.36
N MET A 106 -4.80 12.46 -4.37
CA MET A 106 -5.40 11.42 -3.53
C MET A 106 -6.67 11.91 -2.85
N LEU A 107 -6.64 13.09 -2.24
CA LEU A 107 -7.80 13.66 -1.54
C LEU A 107 -8.90 14.16 -2.49
N SER A 108 -8.59 14.40 -3.76
CA SER A 108 -9.60 14.71 -4.77
C SER A 108 -10.37 13.48 -5.26
N VAL A 109 -9.88 12.26 -4.96
CA VAL A 109 -10.49 10.99 -5.35
C VAL A 109 -10.71 10.14 -4.09
N PRO A 110 -11.93 10.11 -3.52
CA PRO A 110 -12.18 9.45 -2.22
C PRO A 110 -11.84 7.95 -2.22
N ASP A 111 -11.95 7.31 -3.38
CA ASP A 111 -11.62 5.91 -3.60
C ASP A 111 -10.48 5.82 -4.61
N CYS A 112 -9.25 5.69 -4.10
CA CYS A 112 -8.03 5.71 -4.88
C CYS A 112 -7.65 4.31 -5.34
N TYR A 113 -7.48 4.16 -6.66
CA TYR A 113 -6.97 2.95 -7.28
C TYR A 113 -5.59 3.18 -7.87
N TRP A 114 -4.78 2.13 -7.86
CA TRP A 114 -3.38 2.14 -8.27
C TRP A 114 -3.06 0.92 -9.11
N ILE A 115 -2.18 1.11 -10.10
CA ILE A 115 -1.53 0.03 -10.85
C ILE A 115 -0.03 0.29 -10.80
N ILE A 116 0.75 -0.70 -10.43
CA ILE A 116 2.21 -0.68 -10.50
C ILE A 116 2.61 -1.71 -11.55
N ARG A 117 3.40 -1.29 -12.53
CA ARG A 117 4.07 -2.20 -13.46
C ARG A 117 5.44 -2.58 -12.90
N LYS A 118 5.69 -3.87 -12.70
CA LYS A 118 6.90 -4.37 -12.05
C LYS A 118 8.17 -4.16 -12.86
N GLN A 119 8.06 -4.35 -14.18
CA GLN A 119 9.18 -4.26 -15.13
C GLN A 119 10.00 -2.96 -14.98
N ASP A 120 9.33 -1.82 -14.80
CA ASP A 120 9.95 -0.50 -14.75
C ASP A 120 9.56 0.32 -13.51
N ALA A 121 8.92 -0.33 -12.53
CA ALA A 121 8.37 0.31 -11.33
C ALA A 121 7.45 1.51 -11.61
N LYS A 122 6.81 1.55 -12.79
CA LYS A 122 5.93 2.65 -13.15
C LYS A 122 4.62 2.56 -12.38
N VAL A 123 4.30 3.64 -11.65
CA VAL A 123 3.06 3.79 -10.89
C VAL A 123 2.04 4.58 -11.71
N PHE A 124 0.84 4.03 -11.85
CA PHE A 124 -0.33 4.70 -12.38
C PHE A 124 -1.31 4.89 -11.22
N GLY A 125 -1.54 6.13 -10.82
CA GLY A 125 -2.43 6.48 -9.73
C GLY A 125 -1.98 7.78 -9.03
N PRO A 126 -2.72 8.25 -8.03
CA PRO A 126 -4.05 7.77 -7.64
C PRO A 126 -5.06 8.06 -8.76
N MET A 127 -6.03 7.17 -8.97
CA MET A 127 -7.10 7.40 -9.95
C MET A 127 -8.45 6.86 -9.49
N SER A 128 -9.52 7.31 -10.14
CA SER A 128 -10.88 6.80 -9.89
C SER A 128 -11.04 5.36 -10.40
N GLU A 129 -12.08 4.67 -9.94
CA GLU A 129 -12.39 3.31 -10.39
C GLU A 129 -12.59 3.21 -11.92
N SER A 130 -13.25 4.21 -12.53
CA SER A 130 -13.50 4.23 -13.97
C SER A 130 -12.21 4.40 -14.78
N ASP A 131 -11.29 5.22 -14.29
CA ASP A 131 -9.95 5.40 -14.87
C ASP A 131 -9.09 4.16 -14.68
N PHE A 132 -9.16 3.53 -13.51
CA PHE A 132 -8.50 2.26 -13.21
C PHE A 132 -8.95 1.16 -14.16
N ASN A 133 -10.26 0.96 -14.30
CA ASN A 133 -10.82 -0.04 -15.21
C ASN A 133 -10.42 0.22 -16.68
N ARG A 134 -10.36 1.50 -17.09
CA ARG A 134 -9.88 1.87 -18.43
C ARG A 134 -8.38 1.59 -18.59
N MET A 135 -7.58 1.86 -17.56
CA MET A 135 -6.13 1.61 -17.58
C MET A 135 -5.82 0.12 -17.55
N CYS A 136 -6.51 -0.70 -16.75
CA CYS A 136 -6.37 -2.15 -16.75
C CYS A 136 -6.64 -2.74 -18.14
N LYS A 137 -7.70 -2.28 -18.83
CA LYS A 137 -7.97 -2.68 -20.23
C LYS A 137 -6.84 -2.26 -21.17
N LYS A 138 -6.35 -1.03 -21.06
CA LYS A 138 -5.26 -0.52 -21.90
C LYS A 138 -3.95 -1.29 -21.71
N LEU A 139 -3.67 -1.71 -20.48
CA LEU A 139 -2.45 -2.42 -20.10
C LEU A 139 -2.59 -3.94 -20.12
N ASN A 140 -3.79 -4.48 -20.44
CA ASN A 140 -4.12 -5.90 -20.36
C ASN A 140 -3.86 -6.53 -18.97
N VAL A 141 -4.18 -5.79 -17.90
CA VAL A 141 -4.11 -6.31 -16.52
C VAL A 141 -5.28 -7.25 -16.28
N LEU A 142 -4.99 -8.51 -15.94
CA LEU A 142 -6.00 -9.57 -15.78
C LEU A 142 -6.35 -9.87 -14.31
N ILE A 143 -5.44 -9.55 -13.38
CA ILE A 143 -5.68 -9.67 -11.94
C ILE A 143 -6.83 -8.77 -11.48
N LYS A 144 -7.55 -9.25 -10.47
CA LYS A 144 -8.71 -8.57 -9.89
C LYS A 144 -8.58 -8.60 -8.37
N MET A 145 -8.90 -7.49 -7.74
CA MET A 145 -8.93 -7.41 -6.29
C MET A 145 -9.99 -8.35 -5.70
N ASP A 146 -9.74 -8.86 -4.50
CA ASP A 146 -10.70 -9.71 -3.81
C ASP A 146 -11.87 -8.86 -3.26
N LYS A 147 -13.08 -9.17 -3.73
CA LYS A 147 -14.35 -8.54 -3.35
C LYS A 147 -14.67 -8.69 -1.86
N LYS A 148 -14.08 -9.67 -1.17
CA LYS A 148 -14.25 -9.85 0.28
C LYS A 148 -13.83 -8.61 1.04
N TYR A 149 -12.75 -7.96 0.61
CA TYR A 149 -12.26 -6.74 1.23
C TYR A 149 -13.13 -5.54 0.85
N GLU A 150 -13.64 -5.46 -0.40
CA GLU A 150 -14.62 -4.44 -0.82
C GLU A 150 -15.88 -4.42 0.08
N SER A 151 -16.40 -5.61 0.45
CA SER A 151 -17.61 -5.72 1.28
C SER A 151 -17.45 -5.28 2.74
N ARG A 152 -16.23 -5.35 3.29
CA ARG A 152 -15.93 -4.83 4.64
C ARG A 152 -15.99 -3.30 4.69
N PHE A 153 -15.70 -2.62 3.57
CA PHE A 153 -15.74 -1.15 3.49
C PHE A 153 -17.17 -0.59 3.33
N LEU A 154 -18.07 -1.38 2.74
CA LEU A 154 -19.48 -0.99 2.55
C LEU A 154 -20.35 -1.13 3.80
N ARG A 155 -19.89 -1.85 4.83
CA ARG A 155 -20.64 -2.04 6.11
C ARG A 155 -20.42 -0.93 7.14
N THR A 156 -19.57 0.04 6.85
CA THR A 156 -19.23 1.18 7.73
C THR A 156 -19.89 2.50 7.31
N LYS A 157 -20.97 2.46 6.53
CA LYS A 157 -21.83 3.64 6.26
C LYS A 157 -23.02 3.67 7.20
#